data_AF-A0A109NJN4-F1
#
_entry.id   AF-A0A109NJN4-F1
#
_cell.length_a   1.000
_cell.length_b   1.000
_cell.length_c   1.000
_cell.angle_alpha   90.00
_cell.angle_beta   90.00
_cell.angle_gamma   90.00
#
_symmetry.space_group_name_H-M   'P 1'
#
loop_
_entity.id
_entity.type
_entity.pdbx_description
1 polymer ?
#
loop_
_entity_poly.entity_id
_entity_poly.type
_entity_poly.pdbx_seq_one_letter_code
_entity_poly.pdbx_strand_id
1 'polypeptide(L)'
;RNAALTIRLHFHDCFVQGCDGSVLLDDTITLRGEKRASPNIHSLGGFRIIDRIKNKLESECPGVVSCADILTIAARDATILVGGPYWDVPLGRKDSRTASYELASSNIPTADESLPSIISKFLFQGLSVTDMVTLAGAHTIGMARCENFRLRIYGDHELTSSKTIPSESHLKELKSICPPIGGGENNIAPMDYMTP
;
A
#
# COMPACT_ATOMS: atom_id res chain seq x y z
N ARG A 1 5.77 10.81 -3.78
CA ARG A 1 6.00 9.34 -3.98
C ARG A 1 6.53 8.60 -2.75
N ASN A 2 7.62 9.02 -2.10
CA ASN A 2 8.17 8.30 -0.94
C ASN A 2 7.16 8.18 0.23
N ALA A 3 6.42 9.25 0.53
CA ALA A 3 5.39 9.21 1.56
C ALA A 3 4.34 8.11 1.30
N ALA A 4 3.78 8.05 0.09
CA ALA A 4 2.82 7.02 -0.32
C ALA A 4 3.39 5.59 -0.18
N LEU A 5 4.66 5.38 -0.56
CA LEU A 5 5.32 4.08 -0.39
C LEU A 5 5.42 3.68 1.08
N THR A 6 5.80 4.61 1.96
CA THR A 6 5.94 4.36 3.40
C THR A 6 4.59 4.07 4.06
N ILE A 7 3.55 4.83 3.74
CA ILE A 7 2.19 4.60 4.26
C ILE A 7 1.69 3.22 3.81
N ARG A 8 1.84 2.90 2.52
CA ARG A 8 1.46 1.59 1.98
C ARG A 8 2.25 0.45 2.60
N LEU A 9 3.55 0.63 2.85
CA LEU A 9 4.37 -0.38 3.52
C LEU A 9 3.85 -0.70 4.92
N HIS A 10 3.46 0.32 5.69
CA HIS A 10 2.86 0.11 7.02
C HIS A 10 1.49 -0.56 6.94
N PHE A 11 0.63 -0.20 5.97
CA PHE A 11 -0.64 -0.90 5.73
C PHE A 11 -0.43 -2.38 5.46
N HIS A 12 0.54 -2.73 4.60
CA HIS A 12 0.85 -4.11 4.26
C HIS A 12 1.44 -4.91 5.43
N ASP A 13 2.22 -4.28 6.31
CA ASP A 13 2.66 -4.87 7.57
C ASP A 13 1.44 -5.22 8.45
N CYS A 14 0.62 -4.23 8.77
CA CYS A 14 -0.48 -4.42 9.71
C CYS A 14 -1.57 -5.42 9.26
N PHE A 15 -1.78 -5.57 7.95
CA PHE A 15 -2.77 -6.51 7.40
C PHE A 15 -2.33 -7.97 7.40
N VAL A 16 -1.06 -8.24 7.74
CA VAL A 16 -0.46 -9.58 7.72
C VAL A 16 0.13 -9.82 9.10
N GLN A 17 -0.45 -10.76 9.87
CA GLN A 17 0.00 -11.11 11.23
C GLN A 17 0.16 -9.94 12.24
N GLY A 18 -0.34 -8.74 11.92
CA GLY A 18 -0.31 -7.55 12.74
C GLY A 18 0.87 -6.64 12.42
N CYS A 19 0.90 -5.44 13.02
CA CYS A 19 1.99 -4.49 12.80
C CYS A 19 3.26 -4.93 13.55
N ASP A 20 3.99 -5.89 13.00
CA ASP A 20 5.10 -6.57 13.67
C ASP A 20 6.41 -6.51 12.87
N GLY A 21 6.47 -5.73 11.78
CA GLY A 21 7.66 -5.59 10.95
C GLY A 21 7.98 -6.83 10.10
N SER A 22 7.12 -7.85 10.06
CA SER A 22 7.33 -9.08 9.30
C SER A 22 7.45 -8.86 7.80
N VAL A 23 6.77 -7.83 7.27
CA VAL A 23 6.87 -7.43 5.87
C VAL A 23 8.30 -7.04 5.45
N LEU A 24 9.16 -6.69 6.43
CA LEU A 24 10.54 -6.29 6.21
C LEU A 24 11.50 -7.47 6.09
N LEU A 25 11.09 -8.67 6.53
CA LEU A 25 11.95 -9.86 6.50
C LEU A 25 12.19 -10.31 5.06
N ASP A 26 13.46 -10.49 4.72
CA ASP A 26 13.88 -11.09 3.46
C ASP A 26 13.79 -12.62 3.53
N ASP A 27 13.71 -13.25 2.35
CA ASP A 27 13.76 -14.70 2.26
C ASP A 27 15.06 -15.24 2.86
N THR A 28 14.94 -16.37 3.55
CA THR A 28 16.08 -17.20 3.96
C THR A 28 15.87 -18.64 3.46
N ILE A 29 16.81 -19.54 3.74
CA ILE A 29 16.65 -20.97 3.40
C ILE A 29 15.39 -21.57 4.05
N THR A 30 15.00 -21.08 5.22
CA THR A 30 13.89 -21.62 6.03
C THR A 30 12.69 -20.70 6.15
N LEU A 31 12.77 -19.46 5.62
CA LEU A 31 11.71 -18.47 5.71
C LEU A 31 11.37 -17.95 4.32
N ARG A 32 10.10 -18.07 3.94
CA ARG A 32 9.54 -17.39 2.77
C ARG A 32 8.94 -16.07 3.21
N GLY A 33 9.55 -14.96 2.80
CA GLY A 33 9.14 -13.61 3.15
C GLY A 33 7.91 -13.14 2.38
N GLU A 34 7.27 -12.10 2.92
CA GLU A 34 6.05 -11.52 2.36
C GLU A 34 6.30 -10.70 1.11
N LYS A 35 7.53 -10.23 0.89
CA LYS A 35 7.91 -9.40 -0.28
C LYS A 35 7.64 -10.10 -1.62
N ARG A 36 7.53 -11.44 -1.63
CA ARG A 36 7.20 -12.23 -2.82
C ARG A 36 5.72 -12.51 -3.01
N ALA A 37 4.86 -12.21 -2.03
CA ALA A 37 3.42 -12.40 -2.17
C ALA A 37 2.88 -11.58 -3.34
N SER A 38 1.81 -12.06 -3.98
CA SER A 38 1.22 -11.41 -5.17
C SER A 38 0.97 -9.90 -5.00
N PRO A 39 0.42 -9.42 -3.86
CA PRO A 39 0.19 -7.97 -3.66
C PRO A 39 1.47 -7.13 -3.48
N ASN A 40 2.60 -7.80 -3.18
CA ASN A 40 3.87 -7.16 -2.82
C ASN A 40 4.90 -7.22 -3.96
N ILE A 41 4.96 -8.34 -4.67
CA ILE A 41 6.00 -8.58 -5.67
C ILE A 41 5.92 -7.56 -6.81
N HIS A 42 7.05 -6.93 -7.12
CA HIS A 42 7.17 -5.84 -8.09
C HIS A 42 6.26 -4.61 -7.82
N SER A 43 5.71 -4.47 -6.61
CA SER A 43 4.71 -3.46 -6.28
C SER A 43 5.06 -2.69 -5.00
N LEU A 44 5.27 -3.40 -3.89
CA LEU A 44 5.58 -2.80 -2.59
C LEU A 44 7.02 -2.27 -2.58
N GLY A 45 7.22 -1.13 -1.95
CA GLY A 45 8.52 -0.46 -1.88
C GLY A 45 8.69 0.32 -0.58
N GLY A 46 9.75 1.11 -0.49
CA GLY A 46 10.05 1.90 0.71
C GLY A 46 11.00 1.22 1.70
N PHE A 47 11.36 -0.05 1.50
CA PHE A 47 12.28 -0.80 2.38
C PHE A 47 13.58 -0.05 2.69
N ARG A 48 14.26 0.50 1.66
CA ARG A 48 15.50 1.28 1.84
C ARG A 48 15.31 2.55 2.68
N ILE A 49 14.11 3.12 2.72
CA ILE A 49 13.81 4.27 3.59
C ILE A 49 13.84 3.81 5.04
N ILE A 50 13.21 2.66 5.33
CA ILE A 50 13.19 2.05 6.66
C ILE A 50 14.60 1.65 7.10
N ASP A 51 15.40 1.04 6.22
CA ASP A 51 16.80 0.70 6.53
C ASP A 51 17.62 1.93 6.92
N ARG A 52 17.45 3.04 6.21
CA ARG A 52 18.16 4.30 6.52
C ARG A 52 17.73 4.88 7.85
N ILE A 53 16.44 4.84 8.17
CA ILE A 53 15.93 5.27 9.48
C ILE A 53 16.49 4.38 10.58
N LYS A 54 16.41 3.06 10.42
CA LYS A 54 16.92 2.08 11.39
C LYS A 54 18.42 2.26 11.64
N ASN A 55 19.23 2.38 10.58
CA ASN A 55 20.67 2.59 10.70
C ASN A 55 21.00 3.89 11.45
N LYS A 56 20.24 4.96 11.21
CA LYS A 56 20.43 6.23 11.93
C LYS A 56 20.03 6.09 13.41
N LEU A 57 18.90 5.46 13.70
CA LEU A 57 18.45 5.22 15.07
C LEU A 57 19.42 4.31 15.84
N GLU A 58 19.91 3.23 15.25
CA GLU A 58 20.88 2.35 15.92
C GLU A 58 22.21 3.07 16.25
N SER A 59 22.57 4.13 15.51
CA SER A 59 23.73 4.95 15.85
C SER A 59 23.52 5.87 17.06
N GLU A 60 22.26 6.15 17.42
CA GLU A 60 21.89 7.08 18.49
C GLU A 60 21.31 6.37 19.72
N CYS A 61 20.53 5.31 19.50
CA CYS A 61 19.86 4.50 20.52
C CYS A 61 19.92 2.99 20.17
N PRO A 62 21.10 2.35 20.34
CA PRO A 62 21.32 0.95 19.96
C PRO A 62 20.34 -0.01 20.63
N GLY A 63 19.65 -0.84 19.83
CA GLY A 63 18.77 -1.90 20.30
C GLY A 63 17.48 -1.44 20.99
N VAL A 64 17.10 -0.16 20.84
CA VAL A 64 15.92 0.41 21.54
C VAL A 64 14.67 0.37 20.68
N VAL A 65 14.73 0.86 19.45
CA VAL A 65 13.54 1.10 18.62
C VAL A 65 13.29 -0.09 17.69
N SER A 66 12.11 -0.71 17.77
CA SER A 66 11.72 -1.81 16.88
C SER A 66 11.47 -1.31 15.45
N CYS A 67 11.67 -2.19 14.47
CA CYS A 67 11.31 -1.92 13.08
C CYS A 67 9.80 -1.70 12.90
N ALA A 68 8.97 -2.41 13.67
CA ALA A 68 7.51 -2.23 13.69
C ALA A 68 7.09 -0.80 14.12
N ASP A 69 7.73 -0.25 15.16
CA ASP A 69 7.48 1.14 15.56
C ASP A 69 8.05 2.15 14.56
N ILE A 70 9.18 1.84 13.91
CA ILE A 70 9.72 2.68 12.81
C ILE A 70 8.71 2.76 11.67
N LEU A 71 8.10 1.65 11.23
CA LEU A 71 7.06 1.67 10.19
C LEU A 71 5.88 2.55 10.59
N THR A 72 5.43 2.42 11.84
CA THR A 72 4.29 3.16 12.38
C THR A 72 4.57 4.67 12.42
N ILE A 73 5.72 5.08 12.98
CA ILE A 73 6.13 6.50 13.06
C ILE A 73 6.37 7.06 11.65
N ALA A 74 7.04 6.30 10.79
CA ALA A 74 7.36 6.75 9.43
C ALA A 74 6.10 6.95 8.59
N ALA A 75 5.06 6.15 8.76
CA ALA A 75 3.77 6.34 8.08
C ALA A 75 3.06 7.63 8.55
N ARG A 76 3.10 7.92 9.86
CA ARG A 76 2.59 9.19 10.43
C ARG A 76 3.37 10.39 9.90
N ASP A 77 4.70 10.34 9.96
CA ASP A 77 5.56 11.43 9.46
C ASP A 77 5.41 11.64 7.96
N ALA A 78 5.31 10.56 7.18
CA ALA A 78 5.03 10.60 5.75
C ALA A 78 3.71 11.32 5.45
N THR A 79 2.68 11.09 6.26
CA THR A 79 1.37 11.75 6.13
C THR A 79 1.48 13.26 6.39
N ILE A 80 2.20 13.67 7.42
CA ILE A 80 2.42 15.10 7.73
C ILE A 80 3.18 15.79 6.60
N LEU A 81 4.23 15.15 6.07
CA LEU A 81 5.08 15.73 5.02
C LEU A 81 4.34 16.01 3.71
N VAL A 82 3.15 15.43 3.52
CA VAL A 82 2.29 15.66 2.36
C VAL A 82 1.03 16.48 2.72
N GLY A 83 1.03 17.15 3.88
CA GLY A 83 -0.05 18.04 4.30
C GLY A 83 -1.22 17.34 5.00
N GLY A 84 -1.08 16.07 5.36
CA GLY A 84 -2.04 15.33 6.16
C GLY A 84 -1.98 15.69 7.66
N PRO A 85 -2.90 15.13 8.47
CA PRO A 85 -2.99 15.45 9.89
C PRO A 85 -1.84 14.86 10.70
N TYR A 86 -1.58 15.47 11.86
CA TYR A 86 -0.75 14.89 12.92
C TYR A 86 -1.63 14.05 13.86
N TRP A 87 -1.06 12.95 14.35
CA TRP A 87 -1.58 12.24 15.53
C TRP A 87 -0.43 11.62 16.32
N ASP A 88 -0.69 11.35 17.60
CA ASP A 88 0.22 10.59 18.44
C ASP A 88 0.08 9.10 18.14
N VAL A 89 1.21 8.48 17.81
CA VAL A 89 1.29 7.04 17.55
C VAL A 89 1.62 6.31 18.86
N PRO A 90 0.79 5.37 19.34
CA PRO A 90 1.17 4.49 20.43
C PRO A 90 2.38 3.66 20.00
N LEU A 91 3.36 3.50 20.90
CA LEU A 91 4.61 2.77 20.65
C LEU A 91 4.76 1.59 21.61
N GLY A 92 5.80 0.77 21.40
CA GLY A 92 6.10 -0.42 22.18
C GLY A 92 5.89 -1.73 21.42
N ARG A 93 5.69 -1.68 20.09
CA ARG A 93 5.60 -2.88 19.25
C ARG A 93 6.94 -3.59 19.22
N LYS A 94 6.93 -4.90 19.03
CA LYS A 94 8.14 -5.73 18.90
C LYS A 94 8.18 -6.36 17.52
N ASP A 95 9.40 -6.58 17.05
CA ASP A 95 9.64 -7.17 15.75
C ASP A 95 9.35 -8.67 15.75
N SER A 96 8.72 -9.13 14.68
CA SER A 96 8.45 -10.53 14.42
C SER A 96 9.73 -11.31 14.15
N ARG A 97 9.64 -12.62 14.36
CA ARG A 97 10.68 -13.59 13.96
C ARG A 97 10.25 -14.45 12.78
N THR A 98 9.02 -14.24 12.30
CA THR A 98 8.40 -14.99 11.22
C THR A 98 7.72 -14.03 10.27
N ALA A 99 7.44 -14.49 9.05
CA ALA A 99 6.67 -13.78 8.05
C ALA A 99 5.69 -14.78 7.43
N SER A 100 4.60 -14.30 6.86
CA SER A 100 3.57 -15.16 6.27
C SER A 100 3.23 -14.77 4.84
N TYR A 101 3.88 -15.45 3.89
CA TYR A 101 3.57 -15.34 2.46
C TYR A 101 2.09 -15.63 2.16
N GLU A 102 1.54 -16.65 2.81
CA GLU A 102 0.17 -17.11 2.62
C GLU A 102 -0.82 -16.04 3.11
N LEU A 103 -0.63 -15.51 4.32
CA LEU A 103 -1.49 -14.44 4.84
C LEU A 103 -1.35 -13.15 4.03
N ALA A 104 -0.15 -12.80 3.56
CA ALA A 104 0.02 -11.66 2.65
C ALA A 104 -0.73 -11.86 1.34
N SER A 105 -0.79 -13.09 0.82
CA SER A 105 -1.52 -13.40 -0.41
C SER A 105 -3.05 -13.42 -0.20
N SER A 106 -3.54 -13.75 0.99
CA SER A 106 -4.98 -13.86 1.26
C SER A 106 -5.60 -12.60 1.87
N ASN A 107 -4.90 -11.90 2.76
CA ASN A 107 -5.49 -10.85 3.60
C ASN A 107 -5.47 -9.48 2.96
N ILE A 108 -4.47 -9.19 2.11
CA ILE A 108 -4.34 -7.88 1.49
C ILE A 108 -5.40 -7.77 0.36
N PRO A 109 -6.25 -6.73 0.36
CA PRO A 109 -7.20 -6.51 -0.73
C PRO A 109 -6.50 -6.17 -2.05
N THR A 110 -6.98 -6.74 -3.17
CA THR A 110 -6.53 -6.40 -4.52
C THR A 110 -7.51 -5.48 -5.25
N ALA A 111 -7.05 -4.83 -6.32
CA ALA A 111 -7.80 -3.78 -7.02
C ALA A 111 -9.03 -4.29 -7.79
N ASP A 112 -9.10 -5.60 -8.05
CA ASP A 112 -10.15 -6.31 -8.78
C ASP A 112 -11.19 -6.99 -7.88
N GLU A 113 -11.03 -6.89 -6.55
CA GLU A 113 -11.98 -7.47 -5.61
C GLU A 113 -13.30 -6.69 -5.51
N SER A 114 -14.38 -7.43 -5.26
CA SER A 114 -15.70 -6.84 -4.99
C SER A 114 -15.73 -6.13 -3.62
N LEU A 115 -16.58 -5.10 -3.50
CA LEU A 115 -16.75 -4.37 -2.24
C LEU A 115 -17.05 -5.27 -1.03
N PRO A 116 -17.95 -6.29 -1.10
CA PRO A 116 -18.15 -7.22 0.01
C PRO A 116 -16.89 -7.97 0.43
N SER A 117 -16.05 -8.38 -0.54
CA SER A 117 -14.77 -9.06 -0.25
C SER A 117 -13.81 -8.14 0.52
N ILE A 118 -13.68 -6.90 0.06
CA ILE A 118 -12.84 -5.89 0.73
C ILE A 118 -13.35 -5.63 2.15
N ILE A 119 -14.67 -5.46 2.33
CA ILE A 119 -15.29 -5.27 3.66
C ILE A 119 -14.96 -6.47 4.57
N SER A 120 -15.11 -7.70 4.09
CA SER A 120 -14.80 -8.90 4.88
C SER A 120 -13.33 -8.94 5.32
N LYS A 121 -12.39 -8.54 4.46
CA LYS A 121 -10.97 -8.46 4.82
C LYS A 121 -10.69 -7.41 5.89
N PHE A 122 -11.30 -6.23 5.82
CA PHE A 122 -11.15 -5.20 6.86
C PHE A 122 -11.77 -5.65 8.19
N LEU A 123 -12.97 -6.25 8.16
CA LEU A 123 -13.61 -6.78 9.37
C LEU A 123 -12.78 -7.89 10.02
N PHE A 124 -12.10 -8.72 9.22
CA PHE A 124 -11.18 -9.73 9.73
C PHE A 124 -9.98 -9.11 10.48
N GLN A 125 -9.55 -7.91 10.11
CA GLN A 125 -8.54 -7.14 10.85
C GLN A 125 -9.12 -6.36 12.05
N GLY A 126 -10.41 -6.51 12.34
CA GLY A 126 -11.10 -5.74 13.37
C GLY A 126 -11.39 -4.29 12.98
N LEU A 127 -11.33 -3.95 11.69
CA LEU A 127 -11.60 -2.62 11.17
C LEU A 127 -13.03 -2.54 10.61
N SER A 128 -13.76 -1.50 10.98
CA SER A 128 -15.14 -1.27 10.53
C SER A 128 -15.20 -0.83 9.06
N VAL A 129 -16.41 -0.79 8.49
CA VAL A 129 -16.63 -0.20 7.15
C VAL A 129 -16.22 1.28 7.11
N THR A 130 -16.43 2.01 8.21
CA THR A 130 -15.99 3.41 8.34
C THR A 130 -14.47 3.51 8.27
N ASP A 131 -13.75 2.60 8.95
CA ASP A 131 -12.29 2.56 8.90
C ASP A 131 -11.79 2.22 7.49
N MET A 132 -12.44 1.28 6.81
CA MET A 132 -12.14 0.94 5.41
C MET A 132 -12.25 2.16 4.50
N VAL A 133 -13.37 2.88 4.55
CA VAL A 133 -13.57 4.08 3.72
C VAL A 133 -12.58 5.19 4.08
N THR A 134 -12.30 5.37 5.38
CA THR A 134 -11.33 6.36 5.86
C THR A 134 -9.93 6.05 5.36
N LEU A 135 -9.49 4.79 5.47
CA LEU A 135 -8.16 4.35 5.05
C LEU A 135 -7.99 4.30 3.53
N ALA A 136 -9.08 4.08 2.77
CA ALA A 136 -9.06 4.23 1.32
C ALA A 136 -8.67 5.65 0.88
N GLY A 137 -8.85 6.65 1.74
CA GLY A 137 -8.37 8.02 1.53
C GLY A 137 -6.86 8.14 1.34
N ALA A 138 -6.05 7.15 1.75
CA ALA A 138 -4.62 7.12 1.48
C ALA A 138 -4.29 7.10 -0.03
N HIS A 139 -5.25 6.72 -0.88
CA HIS A 139 -5.15 6.84 -2.34
C HIS A 139 -5.23 8.28 -2.86
N THR A 140 -5.34 9.29 -2.00
CA THR A 140 -5.19 10.70 -2.38
C THR A 140 -3.77 11.07 -2.84
N ILE A 141 -2.79 10.17 -2.68
CA ILE A 141 -1.42 10.32 -3.19
C ILE A 141 -0.93 9.00 -3.78
N GLY A 142 0.17 9.06 -4.53
CA GLY A 142 0.86 7.86 -5.01
C GLY A 142 0.42 7.42 -6.40
N MET A 143 0.83 6.22 -6.80
CA MET A 143 0.72 5.77 -8.19
C MET A 143 0.20 4.33 -8.25
N ALA A 144 -0.60 4.00 -9.26
CA ALA A 144 -0.96 2.63 -9.63
C ALA A 144 -0.36 2.24 -10.98
N ARG A 145 -0.02 0.96 -11.11
CA ARG A 145 0.36 0.35 -12.39
C ARG A 145 -0.87 0.04 -13.24
N CYS A 146 -0.72 0.15 -14.57
CA CYS A 146 -1.78 -0.14 -15.53
C CYS A 146 -2.43 -1.51 -15.32
N GLU A 147 -1.66 -2.54 -14.94
CA GLU A 147 -2.19 -3.89 -14.65
C GLU A 147 -3.39 -3.87 -13.69
N ASN A 148 -3.45 -2.92 -12.75
CA ASN A 148 -4.44 -2.88 -11.67
C ASN A 148 -5.77 -2.24 -12.08
N PHE A 149 -5.81 -1.51 -13.21
CA PHE A 149 -7.01 -0.78 -13.63
C PHE A 149 -7.30 -0.88 -15.14
N ARG A 150 -6.43 -1.53 -15.93
CA ARG A 150 -6.61 -1.71 -17.38
C ARG A 150 -7.93 -2.38 -17.72
N LEU A 151 -8.31 -3.42 -16.98
CA LEU A 151 -9.57 -4.13 -17.18
C LEU A 151 -10.79 -3.21 -17.02
N ARG A 152 -10.72 -2.23 -16.11
CA ARG A 152 -11.81 -1.27 -15.91
C ARG A 152 -11.91 -0.28 -17.07
N ILE A 153 -10.80 0.37 -17.44
CA ILE A 153 -10.80 1.42 -18.48
C ILE A 153 -11.14 0.90 -19.89
N TYR A 154 -10.97 -0.40 -20.16
CA TYR A 154 -11.38 -1.05 -21.41
C TYR A 154 -12.59 -1.99 -21.27
N GLY A 155 -13.11 -2.19 -20.06
CA GLY A 155 -14.23 -3.07 -19.77
C GLY A 155 -15.44 -2.31 -19.28
N ASP A 156 -15.69 -2.37 -17.98
CA ASP A 156 -16.94 -1.92 -17.36
C ASP A 156 -17.00 -0.42 -17.00
N HIS A 157 -15.97 0.37 -17.31
CA HIS A 157 -15.99 1.82 -17.03
C HIS A 157 -17.23 2.51 -17.61
N GLU A 158 -17.67 2.12 -18.81
CA GLU A 158 -18.87 2.71 -19.43
C GLU A 158 -20.17 2.37 -18.68
N LEU A 159 -20.20 1.26 -17.96
CA LEU A 159 -21.37 0.79 -17.19
C LEU A 159 -21.35 1.31 -15.75
N THR A 160 -20.17 1.64 -15.22
CA THR A 160 -19.95 1.96 -13.80
C THR A 160 -19.63 3.43 -13.54
N SER A 161 -19.46 4.25 -14.58
CA SER A 161 -19.07 5.66 -14.47
C SER A 161 -20.11 6.60 -15.06
N SER A 162 -20.34 7.74 -14.40
CA SER A 162 -21.13 8.83 -14.98
C SER A 162 -20.34 9.50 -16.11
N LYS A 163 -20.95 9.55 -17.30
CA LYS A 163 -20.36 10.20 -18.48
C LYS A 163 -20.42 11.73 -18.29
N THR A 164 -19.31 12.30 -17.88
CA THR A 164 -19.09 13.74 -17.76
C THR A 164 -17.91 14.13 -18.65
N ILE A 165 -17.86 15.36 -19.15
CA ILE A 165 -16.73 15.82 -19.98
C ILE A 165 -15.37 15.61 -19.27
N PRO A 166 -15.22 15.91 -17.96
CA PRO A 166 -14.00 15.60 -17.23
C PRO A 166 -13.67 14.10 -17.20
N SER A 167 -14.65 13.23 -16.90
CA SER A 167 -14.40 11.78 -16.84
C SER A 167 -14.01 11.18 -18.18
N GLU A 168 -14.54 11.69 -19.29
CA GLU A 168 -14.12 11.27 -20.64
C GLU A 168 -12.70 11.71 -20.98
N SER A 169 -12.33 12.95 -20.62
CA SER A 169 -10.97 13.46 -20.84
C SER A 169 -9.93 12.66 -20.06
N HIS A 170 -10.22 12.37 -18.79
CA HIS A 170 -9.36 11.57 -17.94
C HIS A 170 -9.28 10.10 -18.42
N LEU A 171 -10.39 9.52 -18.87
CA LEU A 171 -10.37 8.18 -19.48
C LEU A 171 -9.46 8.11 -20.71
N LYS A 172 -9.50 9.12 -21.58
CA LYS A 172 -8.61 9.20 -22.75
C LYS A 172 -7.14 9.29 -22.34
N GLU A 173 -6.84 10.07 -21.31
CA GLU A 173 -5.50 10.15 -20.72
C GLU A 173 -5.04 8.78 -20.20
N LEU A 174 -5.85 8.11 -19.38
CA LEU A 174 -5.54 6.77 -18.86
C LEU A 174 -5.31 5.75 -19.98
N LYS A 175 -6.13 5.78 -21.05
CA LYS A 175 -5.95 4.90 -22.22
C LYS A 175 -4.67 5.21 -23.00
N SER A 176 -4.22 6.47 -23.02
CA SER A 176 -2.94 6.85 -23.63
C SER A 176 -1.74 6.32 -22.83
N ILE A 177 -1.83 6.29 -21.50
CA ILE A 177 -0.81 5.74 -20.60
C ILE A 177 -0.82 4.20 -20.65
N CYS A 178 -2.02 3.61 -20.73
CA CYS A 178 -2.26 2.17 -20.68
C CYS A 178 -2.90 1.69 -21.99
N PRO A 179 -2.13 1.37 -23.04
CA PRO A 179 -2.66 0.79 -24.27
C PRO A 179 -3.42 -0.53 -24.02
N PRO A 180 -4.39 -0.91 -24.87
CA PRO A 180 -5.20 -2.12 -24.66
C PRO A 180 -4.40 -3.41 -24.90
N ILE A 181 -3.45 -3.35 -25.84
CA ILE A 181 -2.56 -4.44 -26.26
C ILE A 181 -1.14 -3.89 -26.48
N GLY A 182 -0.13 -4.76 -26.46
CA GLY A 182 1.25 -4.39 -26.81
C GLY A 182 2.15 -3.99 -25.63
N GLY A 183 1.77 -4.31 -24.38
CA GLY A 183 2.61 -4.13 -23.20
C GLY A 183 2.20 -2.95 -22.31
N GLY A 184 3.14 -2.41 -21.53
CA GLY A 184 2.94 -1.25 -20.67
C GLY A 184 2.25 -1.56 -19.33
N GLU A 185 2.28 -2.81 -18.88
CA GLU A 185 1.71 -3.25 -17.60
C GLU A 185 2.30 -2.47 -16.42
N ASN A 186 3.59 -2.11 -16.54
CA ASN A 186 4.34 -1.35 -15.56
C ASN A 186 4.25 0.17 -15.72
N ASN A 187 3.55 0.68 -16.75
CA ASN A 187 3.26 2.10 -16.82
C ASN A 187 2.42 2.51 -15.61
N ILE A 188 2.62 3.73 -15.12
CA ILE A 188 2.00 4.20 -13.89
C ILE A 188 1.15 5.45 -14.15
N ALA A 189 0.03 5.55 -13.44
CA ALA A 189 -0.81 6.74 -13.37
C ALA A 189 -1.00 7.13 -11.89
N PRO A 190 -1.20 8.43 -11.59
CA PRO A 190 -1.45 8.87 -10.22
C PRO A 190 -2.78 8.31 -9.70
N MET A 191 -2.85 8.01 -8.41
CA MET A 191 -4.09 7.52 -7.76
C MET A 191 -5.15 8.63 -7.65
N ASP A 192 -4.71 9.87 -7.45
CA ASP A 192 -5.53 11.07 -7.56
C ASP A 192 -4.99 11.95 -8.69
N TYR A 193 -5.81 12.17 -9.72
CA TYR A 193 -5.44 13.00 -10.86
C TYR A 193 -5.59 14.50 -10.60
N MET A 194 -6.34 14.89 -9.56
CA MET A 194 -6.56 16.29 -9.20
C MET A 194 -5.36 16.85 -8.43
N THR A 195 -4.84 16.10 -7.46
CA THR A 195 -3.68 16.47 -6.65
C THR A 195 -2.68 15.31 -6.44
N PRO A 196 -1.89 14.95 -7.47
CA PRO A 196 -0.96 13.79 -7.45
C PRO A 196 0.16 13.80 -6.38
#